data_AF-A0A418SXU4-F1
#
_entry.id   AF-A0A418SXU4-F1
#
_cell.length_a   1.000
_cell.length_b   1.000
_cell.length_c   1.000
_cell.angle_alpha   90.00
_cell.angle_beta   90.00
_cell.angle_gamma   90.00
#
_symmetry.space_group_name_H-M   'P 1'
#
loop_
_entity.id
_entity.type
_entity.pdbx_description
1 polymer ?
#
loop_
_entity_poly.entity_id
_entity_poly.type
_entity_poly.pdbx_seq_one_letter_code
_entity_poly.pdbx_strand_id
1 'polypeptide(L)'
;ALPGPDADTMAATEDMSPEERQEMIQGMVSGLESRLATQGGSPEEWARLIGSLAVLGQTDRASAIWDEAQERFGAQPEAIAPIREAAETAGLIE
;
A
#
# COMPACT_ATOMS: atom_id res chain seq x y z
N ALA A 1 16.10 9.73 -2.56
CA ALA A 1 14.66 9.99 -2.67
C ALA A 1 14.09 8.93 -3.59
N LEU A 2 13.17 8.09 -3.10
CA LEU A 2 12.39 7.24 -4.00
C LEU A 2 11.51 8.18 -4.83
N PRO A 3 11.55 8.13 -6.17
CA PRO A 3 10.61 8.89 -6.98
C PRO A 3 9.21 8.35 -6.65
N GLY A 4 8.45 9.11 -5.85
CA GLY A 4 7.00 9.03 -5.94
C GLY A 4 6.63 9.54 -7.32
N PRO A 5 5.71 8.87 -8.05
CA PRO A 5 5.30 9.34 -9.36
C PRO A 5 4.93 10.82 -9.29
N ASP A 6 5.59 11.54 -10.20
CA ASP A 6 5.86 12.95 -10.21
C ASP A 6 4.59 13.82 -10.12
N ALA A 7 4.76 15.02 -9.58
CA ALA A 7 3.77 16.10 -9.56
C ALA A 7 3.15 16.40 -10.95
N ASP A 8 3.76 15.94 -12.04
CA ASP A 8 3.23 15.93 -13.40
C ASP A 8 1.92 15.11 -13.53
N THR A 9 1.78 14.03 -12.74
CA THR A 9 0.56 13.20 -12.73
C THR A 9 -0.61 13.95 -12.08
N MET A 10 -0.34 14.85 -11.12
CA MET A 10 -1.39 15.61 -10.44
C MET A 10 -2.07 16.62 -11.36
N ALA A 11 -1.35 17.21 -12.33
CA ALA A 11 -1.91 18.13 -13.31
C ALA A 11 -2.84 17.44 -14.32
N ALA A 12 -2.58 16.17 -14.65
CA ALA A 12 -3.48 15.36 -15.48
C ALA A 12 -4.71 14.84 -14.71
N THR A 13 -4.72 14.96 -13.38
CA THR A 13 -5.79 14.42 -12.52
C THR A 13 -7.03 15.32 -12.49
N GLU A 14 -6.90 16.62 -12.85
CA GLU A 14 -7.99 17.59 -12.79
C GLU A 14 -9.10 17.31 -13.81
N ASP A 15 -8.74 16.78 -14.98
CA ASP A 15 -9.67 16.42 -16.07
C ASP A 15 -10.12 14.94 -16.05
N MET A 16 -9.56 14.10 -15.16
CA MET A 16 -9.92 12.68 -15.09
C MET A 16 -11.27 12.46 -14.39
N SER A 17 -12.06 11.54 -14.95
CA SER A 17 -13.24 11.02 -14.28
C SER A 17 -12.86 10.31 -12.97
N PRO A 18 -13.79 10.21 -12.00
CA PRO A 18 -13.55 9.42 -10.79
C PRO A 18 -13.14 7.97 -11.09
N GLU A 19 -13.68 7.37 -12.15
CA GLU A 19 -13.34 6.01 -12.56
C GLU A 19 -11.90 5.92 -13.08
N GLU A 20 -11.48 6.84 -13.95
CA GLU A 20 -10.11 6.88 -14.51
C GLU A 20 -9.06 7.07 -13.41
N ARG A 21 -9.34 7.90 -12.40
CA ARG A 21 -8.48 8.05 -11.23
C ARG A 21 -8.38 6.75 -10.45
N GLN A 22 -9.50 6.05 -10.27
CA GLN A 22 -9.52 4.79 -9.53
C GLN A 22 -8.72 3.71 -10.25
N GLU A 23 -8.83 3.59 -11.57
CA GLU A 23 -8.02 2.67 -12.38
C GLU A 23 -6.52 3.00 -12.30
N MET A 24 -6.17 4.30 -12.38
CA MET A 24 -4.79 4.75 -12.23
C MET A 24 -4.23 4.35 -10.85
N ILE A 25 -4.97 4.61 -9.77
CA ILE A 25 -4.55 4.26 -8.40
C ILE A 25 -4.42 2.74 -8.26
N GLN A 26 -5.34 1.95 -8.81
CA GLN A 26 -5.24 0.49 -8.80
C GLN A 26 -3.98 -0.03 -9.51
N GLY A 27 -3.62 0.57 -10.65
CA GLY A 27 -2.39 0.25 -11.37
C GLY A 27 -1.14 0.54 -10.54
N MET A 28 -1.09 1.72 -9.89
CA MET A 28 0.02 2.10 -9.01
C MET A 28 0.17 1.15 -7.82
N VAL A 29 -0.94 0.81 -7.15
CA VAL A 29 -0.97 -0.11 -6.01
C VAL A 29 -0.51 -1.51 -6.41
N SER A 30 -0.98 -2.01 -7.57
CA SER A 30 -0.57 -3.32 -8.08
C SER A 30 0.91 -3.37 -8.48
N GLY A 31 1.45 -2.25 -9.00
CA GLY A 31 2.88 -2.10 -9.26
C GLY A 31 3.72 -2.10 -8.00
N LEU A 32 3.27 -1.38 -6.96
CA LEU A 32 3.92 -1.38 -5.64
C LEU A 32 3.93 -2.79 -5.04
N GLU A 33 2.79 -3.47 -5.04
CA GLU A 33 2.70 -4.84 -4.53
C GLU A 33 3.62 -5.80 -5.25
N SER A 34 3.63 -5.78 -6.59
CA SER A 34 4.53 -6.63 -7.38
C SER A 34 6.00 -6.36 -7.05
N ARG A 35 6.37 -5.10 -6.84
CA ARG A 35 7.73 -4.72 -6.42
C ARG A 35 8.05 -5.24 -5.02
N LEU A 36 7.15 -5.08 -4.04
CA LEU A 36 7.37 -5.54 -2.67
C LEU A 36 7.44 -7.06 -2.56
N ALA A 37 6.61 -7.77 -3.33
CA ALA A 37 6.63 -9.22 -3.40
C ALA A 37 7.96 -9.74 -3.95
N THR A 38 8.49 -9.11 -5.00
CA THR A 38 9.69 -9.58 -5.74
C THR A 38 11.01 -9.07 -5.19
N GLN A 39 11.09 -7.79 -4.82
CA GLN A 39 12.32 -7.12 -4.40
C GLN A 39 12.37 -6.86 -2.90
N GLY A 40 11.29 -7.17 -2.18
CA GLY A 40 11.10 -6.70 -0.83
C GLY A 40 10.89 -5.19 -0.78
N GLY A 41 10.90 -4.64 0.43
CA GLY A 41 10.82 -3.21 0.66
C GLY A 41 10.89 -2.91 2.15
N SER A 42 10.93 -1.63 2.49
CA SER A 42 10.95 -1.21 3.89
C SER A 42 9.58 -1.40 4.54
N PRO A 43 9.50 -1.56 5.87
CA PRO A 43 8.22 -1.69 6.55
C PRO A 43 7.22 -0.56 6.26
N GLU A 44 7.71 0.65 6.03
CA GLU A 44 6.88 1.80 5.67
C GLU A 44 6.25 1.65 4.28
N GLU A 45 6.94 0.97 3.33
CA GLU A 45 6.37 0.67 2.01
C GLU A 45 5.23 -0.37 2.12
N TRP A 46 5.37 -1.36 3.02
CA TRP A 46 4.32 -2.33 3.32
C TRP A 46 3.11 -1.68 4.00
N ALA A 47 3.36 -0.83 5.00
CA ALA A 47 2.33 -0.05 5.67
C ALA A 47 1.54 0.82 4.67
N ARG A 48 2.25 1.49 3.75
CA ARG A 48 1.63 2.29 2.67
C ARG A 48 0.78 1.44 1.75
N LEU A 49 1.22 0.24 1.39
CA LEU A 49 0.45 -0.68 0.55
C LEU A 49 -0.88 -1.07 1.22
N ILE A 50 -0.83 -1.49 2.49
CA ILE A 50 -2.02 -1.84 3.29
C ILE A 50 -3.00 -0.66 3.33
N GLY A 51 -2.52 0.54 3.67
CA GLY A 51 -3.37 1.74 3.71
C GLY A 51 -3.99 2.08 2.35
N SER A 52 -3.23 1.93 1.26
CA SER A 52 -3.72 2.21 -0.10
C SER A 52 -4.81 1.23 -0.52
N LEU A 53 -4.64 -0.06 -0.20
CA LEU A 53 -5.64 -1.10 -0.45
C LEU A 53 -6.91 -0.86 0.36
N ALA A 54 -6.79 -0.44 1.61
CA ALA A 54 -7.94 -0.10 2.47
C ALA A 54 -8.74 1.09 1.90
N VAL A 55 -8.08 2.15 1.44
CA VAL A 55 -8.73 3.31 0.79
C VAL A 55 -9.48 2.89 -0.49
N LEU A 56 -8.94 1.92 -1.23
CA LEU A 56 -9.60 1.36 -2.41
C LEU A 56 -10.72 0.36 -2.08
N GLY A 57 -10.98 0.07 -0.79
CA GLY A 57 -11.94 -0.95 -0.36
C GLY A 57 -11.49 -2.39 -0.65
N GLN A 58 -10.22 -2.61 -0.97
CA GLN A 58 -9.63 -3.91 -1.27
C GLN A 58 -9.19 -4.61 0.03
N THR A 59 -10.11 -4.77 0.97
CA THR A 59 -9.83 -5.29 2.33
C THR A 59 -9.23 -6.69 2.31
N ASP A 60 -9.72 -7.60 1.46
CA ASP A 60 -9.18 -8.97 1.34
C ASP A 60 -7.70 -8.96 0.94
N ARG A 61 -7.35 -8.07 0.00
CA ARG A 61 -5.97 -7.91 -0.47
C ARG A 61 -5.10 -7.26 0.61
N ALA A 62 -5.63 -6.26 1.32
CA ALA A 62 -4.94 -5.64 2.44
C ALA A 62 -4.64 -6.65 3.56
N SER A 63 -5.58 -7.56 3.86
CA SER A 63 -5.39 -8.66 4.81
C SER A 63 -4.29 -9.62 4.37
N ALA A 64 -4.24 -10.00 3.10
CA ALA A 64 -3.18 -10.88 2.58
C ALA A 64 -1.78 -10.24 2.72
N ILE A 65 -1.67 -8.93 2.44
CA ILE A 65 -0.41 -8.19 2.63
C ILE A 65 -0.04 -8.09 4.11
N TRP A 66 -1.02 -7.93 5.01
CA TRP A 66 -0.79 -7.97 6.46
C TRP A 66 -0.23 -9.32 6.91
N ASP A 67 -0.81 -10.44 6.44
CA ASP A 67 -0.33 -11.78 6.77
C ASP A 67 1.12 -12.00 6.30
N GLU A 68 1.42 -11.64 5.05
CA GLU A 68 2.78 -11.74 4.51
C GLU A 68 3.78 -10.84 5.26
N ALA A 69 3.34 -9.66 5.70
CA ALA A 69 4.18 -8.77 6.50
C ALA A 69 4.50 -9.36 7.87
N GLN A 70 3.56 -10.07 8.51
CA GLN A 70 3.81 -10.76 9.77
C GLN A 70 4.89 -11.84 9.61
N GLU A 71 4.87 -12.59 8.50
CA GLU A 71 5.90 -13.60 8.21
C GLU A 71 7.28 -12.97 8.02
N ARG A 72 7.35 -11.82 7.36
CA ARG A 72 8.63 -11.15 7.01
C ARG A 72 9.20 -10.31 8.15
N PHE A 73 8.35 -9.57 8.86
CA PHE A 73 8.76 -8.56 9.84
C PHE A 73 8.35 -8.88 11.28
N GLY A 74 7.48 -9.88 11.51
CA GLY A 74 6.91 -10.17 12.83
C GLY A 74 7.94 -10.56 13.90
N ALA A 75 9.13 -10.98 13.52
CA ALA A 75 10.23 -11.24 14.45
C ALA A 75 10.94 -9.98 14.97
N GLN A 76 10.68 -8.81 14.37
CA GLN A 76 11.29 -7.52 14.70
C GLN A 76 10.19 -6.52 15.08
N PRO A 77 9.94 -6.30 16.38
CA PRO A 77 8.86 -5.44 16.87
C PRO A 77 8.88 -4.03 16.27
N GLU A 78 10.08 -3.44 16.13
CA GLU A 78 10.29 -2.12 15.53
C GLU A 78 9.97 -2.09 14.03
N ALA A 79 10.15 -3.21 13.31
CA ALA A 79 9.85 -3.31 11.90
C ALA A 79 8.37 -3.55 11.65
N ILE A 80 7.71 -4.41 12.44
CA ILE A 80 6.28 -4.68 12.25
C ILE A 80 5.38 -3.53 12.75
N ALA A 81 5.87 -2.69 13.67
CA ALA A 81 5.10 -1.59 14.26
C ALA A 81 4.38 -0.67 13.25
N PRO A 82 5.04 -0.07 12.23
CA PRO A 82 4.35 0.78 11.26
C PRO A 82 3.34 0.01 10.40
N ILE A 83 3.60 -1.27 10.13
CA ILE A 83 2.70 -2.13 9.36
C ILE A 83 1.44 -2.44 10.18
N ARG A 84 1.62 -2.73 11.47
CA ARG A 84 0.53 -2.99 12.40
C ARG A 84 -0.36 -1.76 12.57
N GLU A 85 0.22 -0.57 12.73
CA GLU A 85 -0.54 0.69 12.78
C GLU A 85 -1.38 0.91 11.51
N ALA A 86 -0.81 0.60 10.34
CA ALA A 86 -1.56 0.67 9.08
C ALA A 86 -2.69 -0.36 9.03
N ALA A 87 -2.49 -1.58 9.53
CA ALA A 87 -3.51 -2.62 9.60
C ALA A 87 -4.64 -2.27 10.59
N GLU A 88 -4.30 -1.71 11.75
CA GLU A 88 -5.27 -1.16 12.73
C GLU A 88 -6.10 -0.04 12.09
N THR A 89 -5.44 0.92 11.43
CA THR A 89 -6.12 2.04 10.74
C THR A 89 -7.00 1.55 9.59
N ALA A 90 -6.58 0.50 8.89
CA ALA A 90 -7.35 -0.16 7.84
C ALA A 90 -8.52 -1.02 8.37
N GLY A 91 -8.65 -1.20 9.69
CA GLY A 91 -9.69 -2.02 10.31
C GLY A 91 -9.49 -3.52 10.08
N LEU A 92 -8.26 -3.96 9.80
CA LEU A 92 -7.92 -5.37 9.61
C LEU A 92 -7.74 -6.10 10.94
N ILE A 93 -7.33 -5.37 11.98
CA ILE A 93 -7.03 -5.88 13.32
C ILE A 93 -7.50 -4.86 14.37
N GLU A 94 -7.69 -5.34 15.61
CA GLU A 94 -8.16 -4.57 16.78
C GLU A 94 -7.07 -4.36 17.84
#